data_AF-A0A956ESI1-F1
#
_entry.id   AF-A0A956ESI1-F1
#
_cell.length_a   1.000
_cell.length_b   1.000
_cell.length_c   1.000
_cell.angle_alpha   90.00
_cell.angle_beta   90.00
_cell.angle_gamma   90.00
#
_symmetry.space_group_name_H-M   'P 1'
#
loop_
_entity.id
_entity.type
_entity.pdbx_description
1 polymer ?
#
loop_
_entity_poly.entity_id
_entity_poly.type
_entity_poly.pdbx_seq_one_letter_code
_entity_poly.pdbx_strand_id
1 'polypeptide(L)'
;MAWLRTLSCLVAAGSSLLVTSCPFDGADATPRASGAAAPAASATVHTLPPSKVLEEPSPPASKEPDLELVALRPDEQAAVGNELEAAELGDAPASAEAMEPEASAEAPADDGEDLRPVAAHPYHPDFGVDPERALTAVRKETYVFSEPNWRSKKLGYLRAGAVVKRSAEPALKAKDCRAGWYQVEPQGYVCVGNTASTDIQDSVSVAARQMPDRSEGLPYAYGISRYPTPPFYTKLPSEKEQLRVENNLAQLKANGARSWDAEVFDQIPEFLLGNKQAPTLTGRTRGPGTVYSGRALPKSGFAFLRLFESDGRRFGLTTDMEIVPLDRLKLVRPSEFHGVNITGVGLPVAFNRARVAALFAGDPKTGLKQERLIGYREALKLSGKAVQLGGGRYLETRDGLWVKDDSLTVISPMRKVPGWAKPGRTWIEVSILKQTLVAYVGTEAVYATLVSTGADGLGDPKETHSTVQGQFLIHTKHVSVTMSGDEAGDEFDLRDVPYVQYFKEGYAFHAAYWHDSFGKPRSHGCINLSPEDARWLFQWSDPPVPPKWHGAMSLRDGTLVHIHP
;
A
#
# COMPACT_ATOMS: atom_id res chain seq x y z
N MET A 1 -31.43 -48.09 -5.04
CA MET A 1 -30.19 -48.89 -4.96
C MET A 1 -29.34 -48.23 -3.87
N ALA A 2 -29.36 -48.63 -2.59
CA ALA A 2 -29.15 -49.96 -2.02
C ALA A 2 -27.76 -50.53 -2.34
N TRP A 3 -26.77 -50.21 -1.51
CA TRP A 3 -25.67 -51.09 -1.08
C TRP A 3 -25.35 -50.77 0.40
N LEU A 4 -24.78 -51.75 1.11
CA LEU A 4 -25.01 -51.97 2.55
C LEU A 4 -23.77 -52.66 3.16
N ARG A 5 -23.62 -52.59 4.50
CA ARG A 5 -22.68 -53.37 5.37
C ARG A 5 -21.24 -52.80 5.48
N THR A 6 -20.52 -52.92 6.60
CA THR A 6 -20.80 -53.61 7.88
C THR A 6 -20.04 -52.99 9.08
N LEU A 7 -20.58 -53.20 10.29
CA LEU A 7 -19.91 -53.02 11.59
C LEU A 7 -18.74 -54.01 11.81
N SER A 8 -17.84 -53.66 12.74
CA SER A 8 -17.57 -54.50 13.92
C SER A 8 -16.89 -53.72 15.05
N CYS A 9 -17.48 -53.77 16.24
CA CYS A 9 -16.85 -53.34 17.50
C CYS A 9 -16.19 -54.55 18.18
N LEU A 10 -15.19 -54.32 19.04
CA LEU A 10 -15.04 -55.12 20.26
C LEU A 10 -14.39 -54.31 21.38
N VAL A 11 -14.66 -54.70 22.64
CA VAL A 11 -14.51 -53.87 23.84
C VAL A 11 -13.97 -54.72 25.01
N ALA A 12 -13.32 -54.06 25.98
CA ALA A 12 -13.22 -54.39 27.42
C ALA A 12 -11.92 -55.00 28.00
N ALA A 13 -11.76 -54.64 29.29
CA ALA A 13 -10.93 -55.20 30.38
C ALA A 13 -9.42 -54.90 30.38
N GLY A 14 -8.78 -54.55 31.52
CA GLY A 14 -9.34 -54.21 32.84
C GLY A 14 -8.30 -54.29 33.98
N SER A 15 -8.60 -53.64 35.13
CA SER A 15 -7.93 -53.76 36.46
C SER A 15 -6.52 -53.16 36.63
N SER A 16 -6.05 -52.67 37.80
CA SER A 16 -6.59 -52.09 39.04
C SER A 16 -5.52 -52.12 40.15
N LEU A 17 -5.55 -51.14 41.08
CA LEU A 17 -4.92 -51.10 42.45
C LEU A 17 -3.36 -51.06 42.51
N LEU A 18 -2.64 -50.49 43.50
CA LEU A 18 -2.84 -49.58 44.67
C LEU A 18 -1.79 -48.42 44.54
N VAL A 19 -1.79 -47.23 45.19
CA VAL A 19 -2.01 -46.72 46.58
C VAL A 19 -0.90 -47.03 47.61
N THR A 20 -0.26 -45.98 48.13
CA THR A 20 0.25 -45.87 49.53
C THR A 20 0.48 -44.39 49.88
N SER A 21 0.32 -44.01 51.16
CA SER A 21 0.35 -42.62 51.64
C SER A 21 0.90 -42.51 53.07
N CYS A 22 1.70 -41.45 53.34
CA CYS A 22 1.95 -40.71 54.62
C CYS A 22 2.21 -41.51 55.94
N PRO A 23 3.07 -41.06 56.88
CA PRO A 23 2.96 -39.80 57.66
C PRO A 23 4.36 -39.15 58.00
N PHE A 24 4.58 -38.34 59.06
CA PHE A 24 4.08 -36.99 59.47
C PHE A 24 5.05 -36.46 60.58
N ASP A 25 4.74 -35.31 61.21
CA ASP A 25 5.43 -34.63 62.36
C ASP A 25 6.76 -33.86 62.09
N GLY A 26 7.03 -32.68 62.70
CA GLY A 26 6.16 -31.80 63.50
C GLY A 26 6.90 -30.69 64.31
N ALA A 27 6.24 -29.53 64.49
CA ALA A 27 6.48 -28.47 65.51
C ALA A 27 7.82 -27.63 65.44
N ASP A 28 7.93 -26.36 65.89
CA ASP A 28 6.96 -25.34 66.37
C ASP A 28 7.56 -23.89 66.31
N ALA A 29 6.78 -22.89 66.75
CA ALA A 29 7.13 -21.55 67.27
C ALA A 29 6.88 -20.29 66.39
N THR A 30 6.26 -19.29 67.03
CA THR A 30 5.87 -17.93 66.55
C THR A 30 6.23 -16.90 67.66
N PRO A 31 5.77 -15.61 67.74
CA PRO A 31 5.28 -14.62 66.75
C PRO A 31 5.89 -13.18 66.93
N ARG A 32 5.56 -12.24 66.02
CA ARG A 32 5.27 -10.77 66.25
C ARG A 32 4.90 -10.12 64.89
N ALA A 33 3.65 -9.65 64.68
CA ALA A 33 3.12 -8.28 64.91
C ALA A 33 3.81 -7.18 64.05
N SER A 34 3.14 -6.25 63.34
CA SER A 34 1.73 -5.77 63.44
C SER A 34 1.21 -5.01 62.19
N GLY A 35 -0.10 -5.16 61.90
CA GLY A 35 -1.03 -4.07 61.48
C GLY A 35 -1.13 -3.68 59.99
N ALA A 36 -2.28 -3.29 59.44
CA ALA A 36 -3.68 -3.36 59.89
C ALA A 36 -4.63 -3.30 58.66
N ALA A 37 -5.80 -3.95 58.71
CA ALA A 37 -6.80 -3.90 57.63
C ALA A 37 -8.25 -3.95 58.17
N ALA A 38 -9.17 -3.28 57.47
CA ALA A 38 -10.55 -3.02 57.88
C ALA A 38 -11.52 -4.20 57.55
N PRO A 39 -12.74 -4.24 58.13
CA PRO A 39 -13.50 -5.48 58.27
C PRO A 39 -14.34 -5.89 57.05
N ALA A 40 -14.68 -7.18 57.01
CA ALA A 40 -15.41 -7.84 55.92
C ALA A 40 -16.93 -7.67 56.00
N ALA A 41 -17.59 -7.79 54.84
CA ALA A 41 -19.02 -8.10 54.73
C ALA A 41 -19.18 -9.52 54.17
N SER A 42 -20.06 -10.31 54.77
CA SER A 42 -20.26 -11.73 54.44
C SER A 42 -21.01 -11.92 53.12
N ALA A 43 -20.57 -12.89 52.31
CA ALA A 43 -21.28 -13.29 51.10
C ALA A 43 -22.44 -14.25 51.45
N THR A 44 -23.63 -14.00 50.90
CA THR A 44 -24.74 -14.95 50.89
C THR A 44 -24.90 -15.50 49.47
N VAL A 45 -24.88 -16.81 49.33
CA VAL A 45 -24.94 -17.48 48.02
C VAL A 45 -26.38 -17.46 47.48
N HIS A 46 -26.60 -16.77 46.37
CA HIS A 46 -27.78 -16.98 45.52
C HIS A 46 -27.40 -17.81 44.30
N THR A 47 -27.93 -19.03 44.23
CA THR A 47 -27.84 -19.92 43.07
C THR A 47 -28.72 -19.39 41.94
N LEU A 48 -28.10 -18.94 40.85
CA LEU A 48 -28.79 -18.71 39.58
C LEU A 48 -28.97 -20.05 38.83
N PRO A 49 -30.14 -20.30 38.20
CA PRO A 49 -30.35 -21.51 37.40
C PRO A 49 -29.51 -21.50 36.11
N PRO A 50 -29.18 -22.66 35.54
CA PRO A 50 -28.38 -22.74 34.32
C PRO A 50 -29.10 -22.10 33.13
N SER A 51 -28.40 -21.22 32.42
CA SER A 51 -28.88 -20.66 31.15
C SER A 51 -29.11 -21.76 30.13
N LYS A 52 -30.31 -21.81 29.55
CA LYS A 52 -30.59 -22.67 28.39
C LYS A 52 -29.71 -22.23 27.22
N VAL A 53 -29.06 -23.19 26.58
CA VAL A 53 -28.56 -23.02 25.21
C VAL A 53 -29.76 -22.75 24.32
N LEU A 54 -29.75 -21.64 23.60
CA LEU A 54 -30.68 -21.39 22.50
C LEU A 54 -30.01 -21.92 21.23
N GLU A 55 -30.60 -22.95 20.63
CA GLU A 55 -30.26 -23.34 19.26
C GLU A 55 -30.68 -22.22 18.31
N GLU A 56 -29.79 -21.85 17.39
CA GLU A 56 -30.13 -20.95 16.29
C GLU A 56 -31.05 -21.68 15.30
N PRO A 57 -32.14 -21.06 14.81
CA PRO A 57 -33.03 -21.71 13.86
C PRO A 57 -32.38 -21.79 12.47
N SER A 58 -32.30 -23.00 11.92
CA SER A 58 -31.84 -23.25 10.56
C SER A 58 -32.64 -22.43 9.52
N PRO A 59 -31.99 -21.86 8.49
CA PRO A 59 -32.70 -21.12 7.44
C PRO A 59 -33.64 -22.04 6.63
N PRO A 60 -34.81 -21.54 6.18
CA PRO A 60 -35.74 -22.32 5.39
C PRO A 60 -35.20 -22.58 3.97
N ALA A 61 -35.44 -23.78 3.45
CA ALA A 61 -35.06 -24.15 2.09
C ALA A 61 -35.85 -23.33 1.05
N SER A 62 -35.14 -22.54 0.25
CA SER A 62 -35.68 -21.86 -0.92
C SER A 62 -35.97 -22.87 -2.03
N LYS A 63 -37.21 -22.89 -2.53
CA LYS A 63 -37.57 -23.65 -3.73
C LYS A 63 -36.97 -22.99 -4.96
N GLU A 64 -36.29 -23.78 -5.79
CA GLU A 64 -35.93 -23.39 -7.15
C GLU A 64 -37.20 -23.25 -8.01
N PRO A 65 -37.28 -22.25 -8.91
CA PRO A 65 -38.20 -22.27 -10.04
C PRO A 65 -37.56 -23.01 -11.22
N ASP A 66 -38.28 -23.96 -11.80
CA ASP A 66 -37.88 -24.64 -13.03
C ASP A 66 -37.67 -23.64 -14.18
N LEU A 67 -36.53 -23.72 -14.86
CA LEU A 67 -36.28 -23.05 -16.14
C LEU A 67 -35.90 -24.11 -17.18
N GLU A 68 -36.78 -24.28 -18.18
CA GLU A 68 -36.58 -25.24 -19.27
C GLU A 68 -35.32 -24.93 -20.10
N LEU A 69 -34.51 -25.95 -20.37
CA LEU A 69 -33.42 -25.86 -21.35
C LEU A 69 -34.00 -25.76 -22.77
N VAL A 70 -33.98 -24.56 -23.35
CA VAL A 70 -34.09 -24.39 -24.81
C VAL A 70 -32.70 -24.50 -25.41
N ALA A 71 -32.39 -25.68 -25.96
CA ALA A 71 -31.14 -25.91 -26.68
C ALA A 71 -31.17 -25.26 -28.08
N LEU A 72 -30.41 -24.18 -28.26
CA LEU A 72 -30.12 -23.62 -29.59
C LEU A 72 -28.89 -24.32 -30.19
N ARG A 73 -28.98 -24.62 -31.49
CA ARG A 73 -28.00 -25.42 -32.24
C ARG A 73 -26.89 -24.52 -32.80
N PRO A 74 -25.67 -25.04 -33.01
CA PRO A 74 -24.60 -24.27 -33.64
C PRO A 74 -24.82 -24.21 -35.15
N ASP A 75 -25.15 -23.03 -35.69
CA ASP A 75 -24.91 -22.62 -37.09
C ASP A 75 -25.37 -21.15 -37.29
N GLU A 76 -24.65 -20.20 -36.69
CA GLU A 76 -24.79 -18.77 -37.04
C GLU A 76 -23.49 -17.99 -36.73
N GLN A 77 -22.43 -18.28 -37.50
CA GLN A 77 -21.21 -17.46 -37.59
C GLN A 77 -21.06 -16.91 -39.01
N ALA A 78 -21.76 -15.81 -39.33
CA ALA A 78 -21.53 -15.03 -40.55
C ALA A 78 -22.10 -13.60 -40.42
N ALA A 79 -21.36 -12.60 -40.90
CA ALA A 79 -21.64 -11.15 -40.83
C ALA A 79 -21.70 -10.57 -39.39
N VAL A 80 -21.19 -9.38 -39.10
CA VAL A 80 -21.02 -8.18 -39.95
C VAL A 80 -19.54 -7.81 -40.15
N GLY A 81 -19.23 -7.30 -41.34
CA GLY A 81 -17.88 -7.03 -41.80
C GLY A 81 -17.31 -5.64 -41.46
N ASN A 82 -15.99 -5.62 -41.53
CA ASN A 82 -15.05 -4.52 -41.70
C ASN A 82 -15.45 -3.51 -42.81
N GLU A 83 -15.37 -2.20 -42.54
CA GLU A 83 -15.16 -1.17 -43.58
C GLU A 83 -14.64 0.17 -43.02
N LEU A 84 -14.09 1.00 -43.92
CA LEU A 84 -13.49 2.35 -43.75
C LEU A 84 -12.09 2.44 -43.10
N GLU A 85 -11.09 3.06 -43.72
CA GLU A 85 -10.80 3.27 -45.16
C GLU A 85 -9.33 3.67 -45.30
N ALA A 86 -8.69 3.35 -46.42
CA ALA A 86 -7.36 3.87 -46.76
C ALA A 86 -7.48 4.64 -48.08
N ALA A 87 -7.00 5.89 -48.11
CA ALA A 87 -6.91 6.71 -49.30
C ALA A 87 -5.52 7.37 -49.38
N GLU A 88 -4.98 7.42 -50.59
CA GLU A 88 -3.56 7.63 -50.86
C GLU A 88 -3.12 9.10 -50.87
N LEU A 89 -1.83 9.33 -50.64
CA LEU A 89 -1.11 10.53 -51.08
C LEU A 89 0.15 10.09 -51.83
N GLY A 90 0.36 10.68 -53.02
CA GLY A 90 1.26 10.17 -54.05
C GLY A 90 2.72 10.60 -53.97
N ASP A 91 3.43 10.26 -55.05
CA ASP A 91 4.88 10.10 -55.13
C ASP A 91 5.67 11.36 -55.54
N ALA A 92 6.88 11.52 -54.98
CA ALA A 92 8.12 12.14 -55.54
C ALA A 92 8.11 13.60 -56.10
N PRO A 93 9.26 14.32 -56.23
CA PRO A 93 10.66 13.83 -56.22
C PRO A 93 11.67 14.64 -55.37
N ALA A 94 12.95 14.25 -55.46
CA ALA A 94 14.08 14.81 -54.70
C ALA A 94 14.92 15.84 -55.49
N SER A 95 15.65 16.74 -54.79
CA SER A 95 17.07 17.10 -55.05
C SER A 95 17.58 18.26 -54.16
N ALA A 96 18.92 18.29 -53.96
CA ALA A 96 19.75 19.41 -53.46
C ALA A 96 19.50 19.95 -52.03
N GLU A 97 20.48 20.42 -51.25
CA GLU A 97 21.95 20.43 -51.37
C GLU A 97 22.58 20.53 -49.96
N ALA A 98 23.88 20.24 -49.81
CA ALA A 98 24.57 20.27 -48.52
C ALA A 98 25.29 21.60 -48.28
N MET A 99 25.29 22.09 -47.03
CA MET A 99 26.19 23.16 -46.55
C MET A 99 26.48 22.99 -45.05
N GLU A 100 27.76 23.12 -44.68
CA GLU A 100 28.27 23.06 -43.30
C GLU A 100 28.03 24.39 -42.55
N PRO A 101 28.31 24.44 -41.23
CA PRO A 101 29.48 25.24 -40.86
C PRO A 101 30.35 24.66 -39.71
N GLU A 102 31.56 25.23 -39.61
CA GLU A 102 32.67 24.84 -38.73
C GLU A 102 32.64 25.41 -37.29
N ALA A 103 33.63 24.95 -36.50
CA ALA A 103 34.28 25.61 -35.34
C ALA A 103 33.45 25.80 -34.05
N SER A 104 33.72 25.07 -32.97
CA SER A 104 34.95 24.99 -32.13
C SER A 104 35.00 26.05 -31.02
N ALA A 105 34.90 25.57 -29.77
CA ALA A 105 35.40 26.22 -28.56
C ALA A 105 35.87 25.11 -27.61
N GLU A 106 37.08 25.25 -27.08
CA GLU A 106 37.85 24.17 -26.46
C GLU A 106 37.42 23.90 -25.00
N ALA A 107 37.52 22.63 -24.58
CA ALA A 107 37.60 22.24 -23.17
C ALA A 107 39.07 21.96 -22.82
N PRO A 108 39.55 22.32 -21.61
CA PRO A 108 40.94 22.09 -21.22
C PRO A 108 41.22 20.58 -21.02
N ALA A 109 42.46 20.19 -21.33
CA ALA A 109 42.95 18.84 -21.08
C ALA A 109 43.13 18.56 -19.58
N ASP A 110 42.96 17.29 -19.20
CA ASP A 110 43.39 16.71 -17.93
C ASP A 110 44.03 15.35 -18.21
N ASP A 111 44.91 14.92 -17.30
CA ASP A 111 46.09 14.15 -17.65
C ASP A 111 45.87 12.63 -17.55
N GLY A 112 46.49 11.87 -18.46
CA GLY A 112 46.36 10.41 -18.46
C GLY A 112 47.20 9.73 -17.38
N GLU A 113 46.59 9.35 -16.25
CA GLU A 113 47.17 8.39 -15.29
C GLU A 113 46.55 6.98 -15.38
N ASP A 114 47.39 6.05 -15.85
CA ASP A 114 47.51 4.63 -15.43
C ASP A 114 46.25 3.92 -14.86
N LEU A 115 45.35 3.48 -15.75
CA LEU A 115 44.21 2.62 -15.42
C LEU A 115 44.65 1.20 -15.00
N ARG A 116 45.11 1.06 -13.75
CA ARG A 116 45.22 -0.24 -13.08
C ARG A 116 43.81 -0.75 -12.73
N PRO A 117 43.54 -2.05 -12.88
CA PRO A 117 42.22 -2.60 -12.53
C PRO A 117 41.96 -2.38 -11.04
N VAL A 118 40.91 -1.61 -10.73
CA VAL A 118 40.43 -1.38 -9.37
C VAL A 118 40.04 -2.74 -8.77
N ALA A 119 40.87 -3.24 -7.86
CA ALA A 119 40.54 -4.42 -7.07
C ALA A 119 39.23 -4.14 -6.33
N ALA A 120 38.27 -5.08 -6.43
CA ALA A 120 36.93 -4.89 -5.89
C ALA A 120 36.99 -4.47 -4.42
N HIS A 121 36.65 -3.21 -4.13
CA HIS A 121 36.42 -2.79 -2.76
C HIS A 121 35.25 -3.61 -2.21
N PRO A 122 35.40 -4.26 -1.05
CA PRO A 122 34.26 -4.89 -0.40
C PRO A 122 33.21 -3.80 -0.13
N TYR A 123 32.01 -4.00 -0.67
CA TYR A 123 30.90 -3.09 -0.49
C TYR A 123 30.54 -3.03 1.01
N HIS A 124 31.06 -2.01 1.69
CA HIS A 124 30.58 -1.56 2.98
C HIS A 124 29.46 -0.54 2.70
N PRO A 125 28.18 -0.93 2.84
CA PRO A 125 27.10 0.03 2.76
C PRO A 125 27.21 0.92 3.99
N ASP A 126 27.28 2.24 3.81
CA ASP A 126 27.07 3.13 4.94
C ASP A 126 25.61 3.00 5.40
N PHE A 127 25.41 2.29 6.51
CA PHE A 127 24.09 2.05 7.08
C PHE A 127 23.51 3.30 7.76
N GLY A 128 24.29 4.37 7.90
CA GLY A 128 24.03 5.49 8.81
C GLY A 128 23.92 5.02 10.27
N VAL A 129 24.54 3.88 10.59
CA VAL A 129 24.53 3.21 11.90
C VAL A 129 25.83 2.40 12.02
N ASP A 130 26.50 2.52 13.15
CA ASP A 130 27.59 1.63 13.55
C ASP A 130 27.12 0.15 13.51
N PRO A 131 27.76 -0.74 12.73
CA PRO A 131 27.41 -2.16 12.65
C PRO A 131 27.33 -2.87 14.01
N GLU A 132 28.18 -2.54 14.98
CA GLU A 132 28.14 -3.13 16.32
C GLU A 132 26.92 -2.68 17.13
N ARG A 133 26.29 -1.58 16.73
CA ARG A 133 25.08 -0.99 17.33
C ARG A 133 23.88 -1.07 16.39
N ALA A 134 23.94 -1.91 15.37
CA ALA A 134 22.85 -2.14 14.45
C ALA A 134 21.94 -3.31 14.88
N LEU A 135 20.68 -3.23 14.46
CA LEU A 135 19.68 -4.28 14.50
C LEU A 135 18.95 -4.27 13.16
N THR A 136 18.70 -5.44 12.58
CA THR A 136 17.97 -5.59 11.32
C THR A 136 16.72 -6.44 11.46
N ALA A 137 15.69 -6.11 10.70
CA ALA A 137 14.47 -6.90 10.59
C ALA A 137 14.63 -8.03 9.55
N VAL A 138 14.28 -9.26 9.92
CA VAL A 138 14.45 -10.49 9.13
C VAL A 138 13.10 -11.21 8.83
N ARG A 139 11.98 -10.51 9.01
CA ARG A 139 10.61 -10.94 8.67
C ARG A 139 9.84 -9.78 8.07
N LYS A 140 8.73 -10.07 7.36
CA LYS A 140 7.88 -9.03 6.70
C LYS A 140 7.52 -7.89 7.66
N GLU A 141 7.21 -8.21 8.91
CA GLU A 141 6.98 -7.25 9.99
C GLU A 141 7.80 -7.59 11.24
N THR A 142 8.45 -6.57 11.80
CA THR A 142 9.16 -6.63 13.09
C THR A 142 8.62 -5.51 13.96
N TYR A 143 7.66 -5.84 14.84
CA TYR A 143 7.01 -4.85 15.68
C TYR A 143 7.95 -4.20 16.69
N VAL A 144 7.82 -2.88 16.84
CA VAL A 144 8.47 -2.09 17.89
C VAL A 144 7.47 -1.86 19.02
N PHE A 145 7.88 -2.21 20.22
CA PHE A 145 7.05 -2.20 21.42
C PHE A 145 7.40 -1.02 22.33
N SER A 146 6.42 -0.52 23.09
CA SER A 146 6.63 0.59 24.04
C SER A 146 7.47 0.18 25.26
N GLU A 147 7.41 -1.09 25.64
CA GLU A 147 8.20 -1.70 26.71
C GLU A 147 8.84 -3.00 26.18
N PRO A 148 9.87 -3.57 26.82
CA PRO A 148 10.47 -4.85 26.44
C PRO A 148 9.56 -6.05 26.80
N ASN A 149 8.34 -6.06 26.26
CA ASN A 149 7.26 -6.99 26.58
C ASN A 149 6.27 -7.08 25.41
N TRP A 150 6.00 -8.31 24.94
CA TRP A 150 5.07 -8.62 23.85
C TRP A 150 3.62 -8.15 24.08
N ARG A 151 3.22 -7.91 25.33
CA ARG A 151 1.88 -7.41 25.70
C ARG A 151 1.77 -5.89 25.75
N SER A 152 2.88 -5.16 25.64
CA SER A 152 2.87 -3.69 25.67
C SER A 152 2.32 -3.10 24.36
N LYS A 153 2.00 -1.79 24.35
CA LYS A 153 1.52 -1.09 23.14
C LYS A 153 2.56 -1.23 22.02
N LYS A 154 2.14 -1.71 20.85
CA LYS A 154 2.88 -1.60 19.59
C LYS A 154 2.95 -0.12 19.18
N LEU A 155 4.15 0.39 18.95
CA LEU A 155 4.38 1.76 18.46
C LEU A 155 4.39 1.83 16.93
N GLY A 156 4.76 0.73 16.28
CA GLY A 156 4.98 0.63 14.84
C GLY A 156 5.72 -0.65 14.50
N TYR A 157 6.31 -0.70 13.30
CA TYR A 157 7.14 -1.84 12.89
C TYR A 157 8.21 -1.47 11.86
N LEU A 158 9.25 -2.30 11.84
CA LEU A 158 10.29 -2.35 10.82
C LEU A 158 9.91 -3.40 9.78
N ARG A 159 10.09 -3.12 8.49
CA ARG A 159 9.99 -4.13 7.43
C ARG A 159 11.32 -4.88 7.31
N ALA A 160 11.27 -6.12 6.83
CA ALA A 160 12.45 -6.89 6.40
C ALA A 160 13.49 -5.99 5.70
N GLY A 161 14.76 -6.11 6.06
CA GLY A 161 15.87 -5.32 5.49
C GLY A 161 16.14 -3.99 6.17
N ALA A 162 15.17 -3.41 6.90
CA ALA A 162 15.39 -2.18 7.65
C ALA A 162 16.48 -2.38 8.72
N VAL A 163 17.45 -1.46 8.78
CA VAL A 163 18.57 -1.45 9.74
C VAL A 163 18.46 -0.23 10.65
N VAL A 164 18.20 -0.43 11.93
CA VAL A 164 18.07 0.61 12.95
C VAL A 164 19.21 0.56 13.95
N LYS A 165 19.50 1.70 14.58
CA LYS A 165 20.40 1.76 15.74
C LYS A 165 19.71 1.20 16.97
N ARG A 166 20.48 0.50 17.81
CA ARG A 166 20.04 -0.11 19.06
C ARG A 166 20.96 0.21 20.25
N SER A 167 20.48 -0.11 21.45
CA SER A 167 21.30 -0.11 22.67
C SER A 167 22.49 -1.09 22.56
N ALA A 168 23.57 -0.80 23.31
CA ALA A 168 24.77 -1.66 23.38
C ALA A 168 24.41 -3.08 23.81
N GLU A 169 23.77 -3.15 24.98
CA GLU A 169 23.27 -4.33 25.65
C GLU A 169 21.74 -4.39 25.57
N PRO A 170 21.13 -5.57 25.71
CA PRO A 170 19.69 -5.67 25.80
C PRO A 170 19.18 -5.11 27.13
N ALA A 171 18.13 -4.29 27.07
CA ALA A 171 17.45 -3.72 28.23
C ALA A 171 16.78 -4.80 29.11
N LEU A 172 16.41 -5.94 28.51
CA LEU A 172 15.88 -7.10 29.23
C LEU A 172 16.18 -8.40 28.48
N LYS A 173 16.70 -9.42 29.17
CA LYS A 173 16.71 -10.81 28.69
C LYS A 173 15.57 -11.58 29.38
N ALA A 174 14.64 -12.11 28.60
CA ALA A 174 13.44 -12.79 29.09
C ALA A 174 13.30 -14.20 28.49
N LYS A 175 12.51 -15.07 29.13
CA LYS A 175 12.36 -16.48 28.70
C LYS A 175 11.78 -16.61 27.28
N ASP A 176 10.93 -15.66 26.91
CA ASP A 176 10.26 -15.46 25.62
C ASP A 176 11.03 -14.52 24.66
N CYS A 177 12.16 -13.97 25.09
CA CYS A 177 13.09 -13.21 24.25
C CYS A 177 14.55 -13.45 24.69
N ARG A 178 15.08 -14.63 24.33
CA ARG A 178 16.35 -15.14 24.88
C ARG A 178 17.59 -14.35 24.45
N ALA A 179 17.63 -13.86 23.23
CA ALA A 179 18.73 -13.00 22.74
C ALA A 179 18.63 -11.56 23.29
N GLY A 180 17.48 -11.20 23.86
CA GLY A 180 17.25 -9.94 24.55
C GLY A 180 16.40 -8.95 23.76
N TRP A 181 15.70 -8.11 24.52
CA TRP A 181 15.03 -6.91 24.05
C TRP A 181 16.03 -5.77 24.01
N TYR A 182 16.21 -5.17 22.84
CA TYR A 182 17.05 -3.98 22.68
C TYR A 182 16.18 -2.76 22.49
N GLN A 183 16.57 -1.65 23.11
CA GLN A 183 15.99 -0.35 22.78
C GLN A 183 16.44 0.02 21.36
N VAL A 184 15.55 0.55 20.53
CA VAL A 184 15.84 0.97 19.16
C VAL A 184 15.51 2.44 18.93
N GLU A 185 16.15 3.06 17.93
CA GLU A 185 15.86 4.44 17.56
C GLU A 185 14.63 4.57 16.63
N PRO A 186 13.84 5.66 16.74
CA PRO A 186 13.99 6.73 17.73
C PRO A 186 13.44 6.37 19.13
N GLN A 187 12.65 5.30 19.26
CA GLN A 187 12.03 4.89 20.52
C GLN A 187 11.58 3.43 20.53
N GLY A 188 11.34 2.89 21.73
CA GLY A 188 10.76 1.57 21.93
C GLY A 188 11.77 0.43 21.86
N TYR A 189 11.26 -0.80 21.86
CA TYR A 189 12.02 -2.04 22.05
C TYR A 189 11.69 -3.08 20.97
N VAL A 190 12.72 -3.82 20.54
CA VAL A 190 12.59 -4.95 19.62
C VAL A 190 13.24 -6.18 20.24
N CYS A 191 12.55 -7.32 20.17
CA CYS A 191 13.10 -8.61 20.55
C CYS A 191 13.96 -9.19 19.42
N VAL A 192 15.23 -9.50 19.72
CA VAL A 192 16.12 -10.23 18.81
C VAL A 192 15.79 -11.72 18.86
N GLY A 193 15.76 -12.38 17.70
CA GLY A 193 15.37 -13.79 17.55
C GLY A 193 14.57 -14.02 16.27
N ASN A 194 13.26 -14.30 16.40
CA ASN A 194 12.45 -14.71 15.25
C ASN A 194 12.23 -13.58 14.22
N THR A 195 12.08 -12.33 14.65
CA THR A 195 11.75 -11.21 13.76
C THR A 195 12.94 -10.30 13.46
N ALA A 196 13.92 -10.22 14.36
CA ALA A 196 15.09 -9.35 14.22
C ALA A 196 16.40 -10.07 14.51
N SER A 197 17.48 -9.61 13.89
CA SER A 197 18.85 -10.06 14.10
C SER A 197 19.77 -8.88 14.47
N THR A 198 20.84 -9.15 15.21
CA THR A 198 21.99 -8.24 15.34
C THR A 198 23.03 -8.47 14.24
N ASP A 199 22.96 -9.61 13.54
CA ASP A 199 23.73 -9.85 12.32
C ASP A 199 23.06 -9.13 11.15
N ILE A 200 23.70 -8.05 10.68
CA ILE A 200 23.27 -7.27 9.53
C ILE A 200 23.64 -7.90 8.18
N GLN A 201 24.36 -9.03 8.18
CA GLN A 201 24.63 -9.83 6.98
C GLN A 201 23.68 -11.03 6.85
N ASP A 202 22.65 -11.11 7.69
CA ASP A 202 21.55 -12.05 7.51
C ASP A 202 20.99 -11.98 6.07
N SER A 203 20.74 -13.15 5.47
CA SER A 203 20.29 -13.26 4.08
C SER A 203 19.03 -12.45 3.75
N VAL A 204 18.06 -12.33 4.67
CA VAL A 204 16.88 -11.47 4.50
C VAL A 204 17.29 -10.01 4.60
N SER A 205 18.17 -9.67 5.53
CA SER A 205 18.68 -8.30 5.71
C SER A 205 19.36 -7.78 4.44
N VAL A 206 20.26 -8.58 3.85
CA VAL A 206 20.96 -8.23 2.60
C VAL A 206 19.98 -8.15 1.42
N ALA A 207 19.11 -9.14 1.25
CA ALA A 207 18.16 -9.18 0.14
C ALA A 207 17.11 -8.04 0.16
N ALA A 208 16.65 -7.66 1.36
CA ALA A 208 15.61 -6.64 1.55
C ALA A 208 16.16 -5.24 1.87
N ARG A 209 17.48 -5.02 1.86
CA ARG A 209 18.15 -3.79 2.35
C ARG A 209 17.67 -2.49 1.70
N GLN A 210 17.09 -2.57 0.50
CA GLN A 210 16.54 -1.42 -0.20
C GLN A 210 15.26 -0.92 0.48
N MET A 211 15.36 0.24 1.11
CA MET A 211 14.23 0.92 1.72
C MET A 211 13.31 1.54 0.65
N PRO A 212 12.01 1.71 0.95
CA PRO A 212 11.09 2.48 0.12
C PRO A 212 11.57 3.92 -0.04
N ASP A 213 11.51 4.46 -1.27
CA ASP A 213 11.74 5.88 -1.50
C ASP A 213 10.49 6.68 -1.09
N ARG A 214 10.54 7.23 0.12
CA ARG A 214 9.44 8.02 0.68
C ARG A 214 9.39 9.46 0.17
N SER A 215 10.33 9.85 -0.69
CA SER A 215 10.31 11.14 -1.40
C SER A 215 9.45 11.08 -2.66
N GLU A 216 9.15 9.89 -3.19
CA GLU A 216 8.36 9.69 -4.40
C GLU A 216 6.90 9.28 -4.16
N GLY A 217 6.01 9.63 -5.09
CA GLY A 217 4.58 9.28 -5.01
C GLY A 217 4.33 7.76 -5.04
N LEU A 218 5.27 7.00 -5.62
CA LEU A 218 5.34 5.54 -5.54
C LEU A 218 6.68 5.15 -4.90
N PRO A 219 6.69 4.45 -3.74
CA PRO A 219 7.93 4.20 -3.00
C PRO A 219 8.83 3.09 -3.57
N TYR A 220 8.44 2.49 -4.69
CA TYR A 220 9.11 1.41 -5.41
C TYR A 220 8.77 1.53 -6.91
N ALA A 221 9.44 0.77 -7.77
CA ALA A 221 8.90 0.49 -9.10
C ALA A 221 7.68 -0.45 -8.97
N TYR A 222 6.60 -0.16 -9.69
CA TYR A 222 5.35 -0.96 -9.64
C TYR A 222 4.99 -1.57 -11.00
N GLY A 223 4.48 -2.80 -10.99
CA GLY A 223 3.97 -3.50 -12.18
C GLY A 223 2.59 -4.11 -11.96
N ILE A 224 1.74 -4.08 -12.99
CA ILE A 224 0.41 -4.73 -12.96
C ILE A 224 0.39 -5.91 -13.96
N SER A 225 -0.04 -7.10 -13.52
CA SER A 225 -0.10 -8.30 -14.35
C SER A 225 -1.14 -8.19 -15.46
N ARG A 226 -0.74 -8.68 -16.64
CA ARG A 226 -1.61 -8.92 -17.79
C ARG A 226 -1.90 -10.41 -17.90
N TYR A 227 -2.85 -10.77 -18.76
CA TYR A 227 -3.03 -12.16 -19.19
C TYR A 227 -2.09 -12.48 -20.37
N PRO A 228 -1.46 -13.66 -20.43
CA PRO A 228 -1.36 -14.65 -19.35
C PRO A 228 -0.45 -14.16 -18.21
N THR A 229 -0.61 -14.68 -16.99
CA THR A 229 -0.08 -14.04 -15.76
C THR A 229 1.28 -14.55 -15.24
N PRO A 230 2.14 -13.66 -14.67
CA PRO A 230 3.35 -13.95 -13.92
C PRO A 230 3.53 -15.33 -13.26
N PRO A 231 4.50 -16.24 -13.52
CA PRO A 231 4.88 -17.21 -12.48
C PRO A 231 5.58 -16.47 -11.34
N PHE A 232 5.53 -17.06 -10.14
CA PHE A 232 6.40 -16.67 -9.04
C PHE A 232 7.56 -17.66 -8.97
N TYR A 233 8.76 -17.22 -9.35
CA TYR A 233 9.99 -18.00 -9.19
C TYR A 233 10.60 -17.78 -7.80
N THR A 234 11.17 -18.84 -7.25
CA THR A 234 11.78 -18.83 -5.90
C THR A 234 13.29 -18.70 -5.92
N LYS A 235 13.89 -18.79 -7.11
CA LYS A 235 15.31 -18.62 -7.45
C LYS A 235 15.40 -18.05 -8.85
N LEU A 236 16.59 -17.65 -9.29
CA LEU A 236 16.83 -17.33 -10.70
C LEU A 236 16.62 -18.62 -11.55
N PRO A 237 15.65 -18.65 -12.49
CA PRO A 237 15.29 -19.89 -13.17
C PRO A 237 16.13 -20.09 -14.43
N SER A 238 16.77 -21.25 -14.57
CA SER A 238 17.44 -21.60 -15.83
C SER A 238 16.42 -21.71 -16.99
N GLU A 239 16.85 -21.51 -18.24
CA GLU A 239 15.95 -21.63 -19.40
C GLU A 239 15.19 -22.97 -19.46
N LYS A 240 15.85 -24.08 -19.10
CA LYS A 240 15.22 -25.40 -18.99
C LYS A 240 14.13 -25.46 -17.91
N GLU A 241 14.25 -24.67 -16.85
CA GLU A 241 13.24 -24.57 -15.80
C GLU A 241 12.11 -23.61 -16.17
N GLN A 242 12.42 -22.54 -16.90
CA GLN A 242 11.41 -21.65 -17.49
C GLN A 242 10.51 -22.45 -18.46
N LEU A 243 11.09 -23.25 -19.36
CA LEU A 243 10.37 -24.12 -20.31
C LEU A 243 9.50 -25.22 -19.66
N ARG A 244 9.72 -25.55 -18.37
CA ARG A 244 8.85 -26.49 -17.61
C ARG A 244 7.64 -25.81 -16.98
N VAL A 245 7.68 -24.50 -16.80
CA VAL A 245 6.68 -23.70 -16.06
C VAL A 245 5.87 -22.80 -17.02
N GLU A 246 6.48 -22.37 -18.11
CA GLU A 246 5.91 -21.41 -19.06
C GLU A 246 5.92 -21.96 -20.49
N ASN A 247 4.73 -22.06 -21.07
CA ASN A 247 4.57 -22.30 -22.51
C ASN A 247 5.01 -21.07 -23.30
N ASN A 248 5.53 -21.28 -24.52
CA ASN A 248 5.92 -20.24 -25.49
C ASN A 248 7.03 -19.26 -25.03
N LEU A 249 7.99 -19.72 -24.22
CA LEU A 249 9.07 -18.89 -23.66
C LEU A 249 9.80 -18.01 -24.69
N ALA A 250 10.07 -18.51 -25.90
CA ALA A 250 10.73 -17.74 -26.97
C ALA A 250 9.92 -16.48 -27.36
N GLN A 251 8.59 -16.59 -27.44
CA GLN A 251 7.69 -15.45 -27.70
C GLN A 251 7.66 -14.49 -26.50
N LEU A 252 7.71 -15.02 -25.26
CA LEU A 252 7.75 -14.21 -24.05
C LEU A 252 9.03 -13.36 -23.96
N LYS A 253 10.19 -13.96 -24.27
CA LYS A 253 11.46 -13.24 -24.38
C LYS A 253 11.41 -12.17 -25.48
N ALA A 254 10.90 -12.51 -26.67
CA ALA A 254 10.78 -11.59 -27.81
C ALA A 254 9.88 -10.37 -27.54
N ASN A 255 8.95 -10.44 -26.58
CA ASN A 255 8.13 -9.29 -26.18
C ASN A 255 8.93 -8.22 -25.39
N GLY A 256 10.13 -8.54 -24.90
CA GLY A 256 11.15 -7.61 -24.38
C GLY A 256 10.81 -6.85 -23.09
N ALA A 257 9.62 -7.06 -22.52
CA ALA A 257 9.08 -6.23 -21.45
C ALA A 257 9.13 -4.72 -21.79
N ARG A 258 8.81 -4.33 -23.04
CA ARG A 258 8.99 -2.97 -23.60
C ARG A 258 8.41 -1.80 -22.77
N SER A 259 7.44 -2.04 -21.87
CA SER A 259 6.99 -0.96 -20.97
C SER A 259 8.03 -0.54 -19.93
N TRP A 260 9.09 -1.32 -19.76
CA TRP A 260 10.16 -1.14 -18.77
C TRP A 260 11.47 -0.63 -19.40
N ASP A 261 11.47 -0.24 -20.69
CA ASP A 261 12.70 0.15 -21.43
C ASP A 261 13.42 1.38 -20.85
N ALA A 262 12.73 2.21 -20.06
CA ALA A 262 13.27 3.39 -19.40
C ALA A 262 13.71 3.14 -17.94
N GLU A 263 13.50 1.94 -17.41
CA GLU A 263 13.89 1.58 -16.04
C GLU A 263 15.36 1.17 -15.98
N VAL A 264 16.01 1.43 -14.84
CA VAL A 264 17.38 0.99 -14.59
C VAL A 264 17.37 -0.47 -14.12
N PHE A 265 18.19 -1.31 -14.75
CA PHE A 265 18.38 -2.71 -14.38
C PHE A 265 19.70 -2.88 -13.64
N ASP A 266 19.61 -3.35 -12.39
CA ASP A 266 20.73 -3.67 -11.52
C ASP A 266 21.46 -4.94 -12.00
N GLN A 267 22.69 -5.14 -11.51
CA GLN A 267 23.34 -6.45 -11.57
C GLN A 267 22.50 -7.51 -10.82
N ILE A 268 22.55 -8.77 -11.27
CA ILE A 268 21.87 -9.88 -10.59
C ILE A 268 22.33 -9.94 -9.12
N PRO A 269 21.41 -9.84 -8.14
CA PRO A 269 21.78 -9.87 -6.73
C PRO A 269 22.57 -11.13 -6.35
N GLU A 270 23.70 -10.96 -5.64
CA GLU A 270 24.66 -12.04 -5.35
C GLU A 270 24.01 -13.26 -4.67
N PHE A 271 23.01 -13.03 -3.80
CA PHE A 271 22.29 -14.09 -3.10
C PHE A 271 21.42 -14.98 -4.03
N LEU A 272 21.19 -14.57 -5.27
CA LEU A 272 20.51 -15.36 -6.31
C LEU A 272 21.49 -16.13 -7.21
N LEU A 273 22.78 -15.80 -7.18
CA LEU A 273 23.82 -16.49 -7.95
C LEU A 273 24.06 -17.91 -7.42
N GLY A 274 24.61 -18.78 -8.27
CA GLY A 274 24.92 -20.15 -7.89
C GLY A 274 23.68 -21.02 -7.60
N ASN A 275 22.57 -20.77 -8.29
CA ASN A 275 21.33 -21.56 -8.21
C ASN A 275 20.63 -21.52 -6.83
N LYS A 276 20.92 -20.49 -6.02
CA LYS A 276 20.33 -20.27 -4.69
C LYS A 276 18.89 -19.77 -4.79
N GLN A 277 18.07 -20.14 -3.81
CA GLN A 277 16.73 -19.58 -3.63
C GLN A 277 16.80 -18.23 -2.92
N ALA A 278 15.90 -17.32 -3.30
CA ALA A 278 15.62 -16.12 -2.52
C ALA A 278 15.22 -16.51 -1.08
N PRO A 279 15.55 -15.70 -0.07
CA PRO A 279 15.13 -15.95 1.31
C PRO A 279 13.60 -15.85 1.45
N THR A 280 13.05 -16.26 2.60
CA THR A 280 11.61 -16.14 2.89
C THR A 280 11.35 -15.20 4.05
N LEU A 281 10.29 -14.39 3.92
CA LEU A 281 9.90 -13.44 4.97
C LEU A 281 9.03 -14.08 6.07
N THR A 282 8.68 -15.36 5.92
CA THR A 282 7.83 -16.15 6.85
C THR A 282 8.64 -16.94 7.88
N GLY A 283 9.96 -17.05 7.70
CA GLY A 283 10.82 -17.93 8.51
C GLY A 283 10.71 -19.42 8.20
N ARG A 284 9.95 -19.81 7.16
CA ARG A 284 9.90 -21.20 6.66
C ARG A 284 10.83 -21.34 5.46
N THR A 285 11.75 -22.30 5.49
CA THR A 285 12.57 -22.62 4.31
C THR A 285 11.71 -23.22 3.20
N ARG A 286 11.99 -22.85 1.94
CA ARG A 286 11.41 -23.50 0.76
C ARG A 286 12.04 -24.89 0.58
N GLY A 287 11.37 -25.78 -0.15
CA GLY A 287 11.89 -27.12 -0.43
C GLY A 287 13.13 -27.07 -1.35
N PRO A 288 14.13 -27.94 -1.16
CA PRO A 288 15.22 -28.09 -2.13
C PRO A 288 14.66 -28.39 -3.52
N GLY A 289 15.11 -27.64 -4.53
CA GLY A 289 14.64 -27.82 -5.90
C GLY A 289 13.23 -27.27 -6.20
N THR A 290 12.52 -26.65 -5.24
CA THR A 290 11.36 -25.82 -5.58
C THR A 290 11.81 -24.72 -6.55
N VAL A 291 11.19 -24.66 -7.73
CA VAL A 291 11.47 -23.66 -8.76
C VAL A 291 10.46 -22.52 -8.67
N TYR A 292 9.17 -22.84 -8.65
CA TYR A 292 8.06 -21.88 -8.61
C TYR A 292 7.22 -22.03 -7.33
N SER A 293 6.65 -20.93 -6.83
CA SER A 293 5.75 -20.87 -5.66
C SER A 293 4.28 -20.71 -6.04
N GLY A 294 3.97 -20.32 -7.27
CA GLY A 294 2.60 -20.10 -7.74
C GLY A 294 2.57 -19.25 -9.01
N ARG A 295 1.44 -18.56 -9.21
CA ARG A 295 1.22 -17.68 -10.36
C ARG A 295 0.41 -16.45 -9.90
N ALA A 296 0.68 -15.29 -10.50
CA ALA A 296 -0.11 -14.09 -10.31
C ALA A 296 -1.55 -14.29 -10.81
N LEU A 297 -2.50 -13.60 -10.18
CA LEU A 297 -3.83 -13.41 -10.76
C LEU A 297 -3.76 -12.34 -11.88
N PRO A 298 -4.80 -12.17 -12.71
CA PRO A 298 -4.89 -11.04 -13.63
C PRO A 298 -5.06 -9.72 -12.87
N LYS A 299 -4.50 -8.62 -13.40
CA LYS A 299 -4.58 -7.27 -12.80
C LYS A 299 -3.97 -7.12 -11.40
N SER A 300 -3.23 -8.13 -10.91
CA SER A 300 -2.47 -8.05 -9.66
C SER A 300 -1.37 -7.01 -9.76
N GLY A 301 -1.18 -6.22 -8.71
CA GLY A 301 -0.10 -5.23 -8.61
C GLY A 301 1.06 -5.73 -7.77
N PHE A 302 2.28 -5.38 -8.16
CA PHE A 302 3.53 -5.78 -7.52
C PHE A 302 4.44 -4.58 -7.33
N ALA A 303 5.05 -4.47 -6.16
CA ALA A 303 6.18 -3.58 -5.91
C ALA A 303 7.50 -4.35 -6.05
N PHE A 304 8.52 -3.71 -6.61
CA PHE A 304 9.84 -4.29 -6.83
C PHE A 304 10.91 -3.62 -5.96
N LEU A 305 11.75 -4.47 -5.37
CA LEU A 305 13.02 -4.03 -4.81
C LEU A 305 14.00 -3.83 -5.98
N ARG A 306 14.42 -4.93 -6.60
CA ARG A 306 15.41 -4.97 -7.68
C ARG A 306 14.76 -5.31 -9.01
N LEU A 307 15.22 -4.66 -10.08
CA LEU A 307 15.01 -5.06 -11.47
C LEU A 307 16.35 -5.53 -12.02
N PHE A 308 16.42 -6.66 -12.71
CA PHE A 308 17.67 -7.18 -13.28
C PHE A 308 17.40 -8.04 -14.53
N GLU A 309 18.44 -8.26 -15.33
CA GLU A 309 18.38 -9.11 -16.53
C GLU A 309 19.16 -10.42 -16.35
N SER A 310 18.64 -11.51 -16.93
CA SER A 310 19.31 -12.81 -17.00
C SER A 310 18.84 -13.59 -18.23
N ASP A 311 19.74 -14.27 -18.92
CA ASP A 311 19.46 -15.10 -20.11
C ASP A 311 18.60 -14.41 -21.18
N GLY A 312 18.83 -13.10 -21.39
CA GLY A 312 18.07 -12.27 -22.33
C GLY A 312 16.62 -11.99 -21.91
N ARG A 313 16.32 -12.03 -20.60
CA ARG A 313 14.99 -11.78 -20.04
C ARG A 313 15.07 -10.89 -18.79
N ARG A 314 14.09 -9.99 -18.66
CA ARG A 314 13.95 -9.05 -17.55
C ARG A 314 13.12 -9.63 -16.42
N PHE A 315 13.62 -9.50 -15.19
CA PHE A 315 12.97 -9.96 -13.97
C PHE A 315 12.92 -8.85 -12.93
N GLY A 316 11.92 -8.91 -12.05
CA GLY A 316 11.87 -8.13 -10.83
C GLY A 316 11.85 -9.02 -9.59
N LEU A 317 12.61 -8.65 -8.56
CA LEU A 317 12.48 -9.19 -7.20
C LEU A 317 11.42 -8.40 -6.47
N THR A 318 10.32 -9.04 -6.09
CA THR A 318 9.25 -8.40 -5.32
C THR A 318 9.68 -8.13 -3.89
N THR A 319 9.00 -7.17 -3.28
CA THR A 319 9.01 -6.87 -1.84
C THR A 319 8.59 -8.03 -0.91
N ASP A 320 8.13 -9.16 -1.46
CA ASP A 320 7.79 -10.41 -0.77
C ASP A 320 8.81 -11.55 -1.01
N MET A 321 9.94 -11.26 -1.68
CA MET A 321 10.99 -12.24 -2.05
C MET A 321 10.52 -13.32 -3.03
N GLU A 322 9.82 -12.90 -4.08
CA GLU A 322 9.49 -13.69 -5.26
C GLU A 322 10.10 -13.04 -6.52
N ILE A 323 10.55 -13.86 -7.47
CA ILE A 323 11.15 -13.38 -8.72
C ILE A 323 10.11 -13.52 -9.83
N VAL A 324 9.83 -12.42 -10.53
CA VAL A 324 8.72 -12.32 -11.49
C VAL A 324 9.23 -11.83 -12.83
N PRO A 325 8.97 -12.55 -13.94
CA PRO A 325 9.27 -12.04 -15.28
C PRO A 325 8.45 -10.80 -15.62
N LEU A 326 9.13 -9.74 -16.12
CA LEU A 326 8.48 -8.45 -16.40
C LEU A 326 7.74 -8.43 -17.74
N ASP A 327 7.97 -9.41 -18.63
CA ASP A 327 7.37 -9.50 -19.97
C ASP A 327 5.83 -9.44 -20.00
N ARG A 328 5.17 -9.79 -18.89
CA ARG A 328 3.71 -9.79 -18.75
C ARG A 328 3.21 -8.90 -17.62
N LEU A 329 4.04 -7.95 -17.19
CA LEU A 329 3.66 -6.85 -16.32
C LEU A 329 3.65 -5.54 -17.10
N LYS A 330 2.60 -4.73 -16.94
CA LYS A 330 2.61 -3.32 -17.35
C LYS A 330 3.36 -2.52 -16.27
N LEU A 331 4.41 -1.81 -16.63
CA LEU A 331 4.97 -0.76 -15.76
C LEU A 331 3.85 0.24 -15.39
N VAL A 332 3.70 0.49 -14.10
CA VAL A 332 2.77 1.48 -13.57
C VAL A 332 3.38 2.86 -13.76
N ARG A 333 2.62 3.75 -14.40
CA ARG A 333 2.93 5.18 -14.41
C ARG A 333 1.98 5.85 -13.41
N PRO A 334 2.49 6.62 -12.43
CA PRO A 334 1.64 7.32 -11.49
C PRO A 334 0.76 8.34 -12.22
N SER A 335 -0.31 8.79 -11.55
CA SER A 335 -1.07 9.94 -12.02
C SER A 335 -0.22 11.21 -11.91
N GLU A 336 -0.25 12.03 -12.96
CA GLU A 336 0.32 13.39 -12.96
C GLU A 336 -0.57 14.38 -12.18
N PHE A 337 -1.81 14.00 -11.86
CA PHE A 337 -2.68 14.84 -11.03
C PHE A 337 -2.25 14.79 -9.56
N HIS A 338 -2.12 15.98 -8.98
CA HIS A 338 -2.01 16.20 -7.55
C HIS A 338 -2.83 17.43 -7.14
N GLY A 339 -3.10 17.54 -5.84
CA GLY A 339 -3.74 18.69 -5.23
C GLY A 339 -2.87 19.95 -5.19
N VAL A 340 -3.35 20.95 -4.47
CA VAL A 340 -2.72 22.27 -4.41
C VAL A 340 -2.48 22.69 -2.96
N ASN A 341 -1.25 23.10 -2.67
CA ASN A 341 -0.91 23.78 -1.42
C ASN A 341 -1.53 25.19 -1.42
N ILE A 342 -2.31 25.45 -0.38
CA ILE A 342 -3.06 26.68 -0.14
C ILE A 342 -2.77 27.32 1.22
N THR A 343 -1.70 26.92 1.90
CA THR A 343 -1.18 27.60 3.10
C THR A 343 -1.02 29.10 2.81
N GLY A 344 -1.53 29.97 3.70
CA GLY A 344 -1.58 31.43 3.53
C GLY A 344 -2.53 31.95 2.44
N VAL A 345 -2.97 31.12 1.50
CA VAL A 345 -3.95 31.45 0.46
C VAL A 345 -5.37 31.19 0.97
N GLY A 346 -5.61 29.99 1.48
CA GLY A 346 -6.91 29.46 1.86
C GLY A 346 -7.86 29.18 0.68
N LEU A 347 -9.09 28.84 1.04
CA LEU A 347 -10.21 28.62 0.13
C LEU A 347 -10.85 29.97 -0.30
N PRO A 348 -11.63 30.06 -1.41
CA PRO A 348 -12.04 28.96 -2.28
C PRO A 348 -10.98 28.50 -3.30
N VAL A 349 -11.11 27.24 -3.70
CA VAL A 349 -10.35 26.57 -4.77
C VAL A 349 -11.33 25.85 -5.69
N ALA A 350 -11.03 25.78 -6.98
CA ALA A 350 -11.76 24.93 -7.92
C ALA A 350 -10.82 23.96 -8.64
N PHE A 351 -11.37 22.82 -9.06
CA PHE A 351 -10.71 21.90 -9.98
C PHE A 351 -11.57 21.74 -11.24
N ASN A 352 -10.96 21.88 -12.41
CA ASN A 352 -11.65 21.65 -13.69
C ASN A 352 -12.08 20.17 -13.84
N ARG A 353 -13.31 19.92 -14.29
CA ARG A 353 -13.85 18.57 -14.57
C ARG A 353 -14.11 18.33 -16.05
N ALA A 354 -14.03 19.35 -16.90
CA ALA A 354 -14.00 19.18 -18.35
C ALA A 354 -12.61 18.72 -18.82
N ARG A 355 -12.52 18.10 -20.01
CA ARG A 355 -11.22 17.75 -20.62
C ARG A 355 -10.34 18.99 -20.84
N VAL A 356 -10.99 20.06 -21.28
CA VAL A 356 -10.42 21.40 -21.50
C VAL A 356 -11.49 22.41 -21.09
N ALA A 357 -11.09 23.49 -20.43
CA ALA A 357 -11.92 24.67 -20.24
C ALA A 357 -11.10 25.94 -20.57
N ALA A 358 -11.75 27.11 -20.60
CA ALA A 358 -11.11 28.38 -20.92
C ALA A 358 -11.03 29.30 -19.69
N LEU A 359 -9.87 29.94 -19.52
CA LEU A 359 -9.69 31.12 -18.68
C LEU A 359 -9.78 32.37 -19.55
N PHE A 360 -10.40 33.41 -19.01
CA PHE A 360 -10.66 34.66 -19.72
C PHE A 360 -10.09 35.87 -18.96
N ALA A 361 -9.49 36.80 -19.69
CA ALA A 361 -9.05 38.10 -19.18
C ALA A 361 -10.06 39.21 -19.56
N GLY A 362 -10.05 40.31 -18.79
CA GLY A 362 -10.88 41.50 -19.03
C GLY A 362 -11.89 41.80 -17.91
N ASP A 363 -12.68 42.86 -18.09
CA ASP A 363 -13.82 43.19 -17.22
C ASP A 363 -15.10 42.51 -17.78
N PRO A 364 -15.80 41.67 -16.99
CA PRO A 364 -17.08 41.08 -17.38
C PRO A 364 -18.15 42.06 -17.88
N LYS A 365 -18.05 43.35 -17.55
CA LYS A 365 -18.94 44.41 -18.03
C LYS A 365 -18.63 44.89 -19.45
N THR A 366 -17.35 44.91 -19.84
CA THR A 366 -16.91 45.38 -21.17
C THR A 366 -16.71 44.25 -22.16
N GLY A 367 -16.44 43.04 -21.66
CA GLY A 367 -16.20 41.85 -22.46
C GLY A 367 -15.03 41.03 -21.91
N LEU A 368 -15.18 39.71 -21.97
CA LEU A 368 -14.14 38.75 -21.62
C LEU A 368 -13.51 38.17 -22.88
N LYS A 369 -12.18 38.15 -22.95
CA LYS A 369 -11.40 37.51 -24.03
C LYS A 369 -10.75 36.25 -23.49
N GLN A 370 -10.78 35.15 -24.23
CA GLN A 370 -10.05 33.94 -23.85
C GLN A 370 -8.55 34.25 -23.79
N GLU A 371 -7.95 33.94 -22.64
CA GLU A 371 -6.52 34.14 -22.34
C GLU A 371 -5.76 32.83 -22.59
N ARG A 372 -6.17 31.75 -21.92
CA ARG A 372 -5.58 30.42 -22.09
C ARG A 372 -6.60 29.31 -21.85
N LEU A 373 -6.21 28.10 -22.23
CA LEU A 373 -6.93 26.88 -21.90
C LEU A 373 -6.38 26.28 -20.59
N ILE A 374 -7.25 25.53 -19.89
CA ILE A 374 -6.92 24.78 -18.67
C ILE A 374 -7.24 23.30 -18.85
N GLY A 375 -6.38 22.44 -18.30
CA GLY A 375 -6.49 20.98 -18.41
C GLY A 375 -7.49 20.35 -17.43
N TYR A 376 -7.81 19.07 -17.64
CA TYR A 376 -8.63 18.28 -16.72
C TYR A 376 -7.97 18.18 -15.34
N ARG A 377 -8.71 18.60 -14.31
CA ARG A 377 -8.29 18.74 -12.90
C ARG A 377 -7.18 19.76 -12.63
N GLU A 378 -6.95 20.70 -13.55
CA GLU A 378 -6.14 21.86 -13.22
C GLU A 378 -6.79 22.65 -12.07
N ALA A 379 -5.99 23.03 -11.08
CA ALA A 379 -6.44 23.67 -9.85
C ALA A 379 -6.39 25.19 -9.96
N LEU A 380 -7.48 25.87 -9.60
CA LEU A 380 -7.64 27.32 -9.65
C LEU A 380 -7.83 27.87 -8.24
N LYS A 381 -6.95 28.78 -7.82
CA LYS A 381 -7.08 29.56 -6.58
C LYS A 381 -8.07 30.69 -6.84
N LEU A 382 -9.23 30.69 -6.19
CA LEU A 382 -10.32 31.63 -6.46
C LEU A 382 -10.31 32.81 -5.49
N SER A 383 -10.75 33.99 -5.96
CA SER A 383 -10.92 35.18 -5.11
C SER A 383 -12.23 35.17 -4.33
N GLY A 384 -13.20 34.37 -4.78
CA GLY A 384 -14.55 34.27 -4.21
C GLY A 384 -15.58 35.21 -4.85
N LYS A 385 -15.17 36.13 -5.72
CA LYS A 385 -16.11 36.90 -6.56
C LYS A 385 -16.68 36.01 -7.67
N ALA A 386 -17.92 36.32 -8.06
CA ALA A 386 -18.61 35.69 -9.18
C ALA A 386 -19.47 36.72 -9.92
N VAL A 387 -19.69 36.50 -11.21
CA VAL A 387 -20.56 37.31 -12.08
C VAL A 387 -21.46 36.41 -12.93
N GLN A 388 -22.61 36.94 -13.34
CA GLN A 388 -23.47 36.29 -14.35
C GLN A 388 -23.26 37.01 -15.69
N LEU A 389 -22.82 36.27 -16.71
CA LEU A 389 -22.52 36.80 -18.04
C LEU A 389 -22.95 35.79 -19.12
N GLY A 390 -23.65 36.24 -20.16
CA GLY A 390 -24.01 35.39 -21.31
C GLY A 390 -24.80 34.12 -20.95
N GLY A 391 -25.64 34.17 -19.90
CA GLY A 391 -26.38 33.01 -19.38
C GLY A 391 -25.56 32.07 -18.48
N GLY A 392 -24.24 32.25 -18.37
CA GLY A 392 -23.36 31.48 -17.49
C GLY A 392 -22.94 32.23 -16.24
N ARG A 393 -22.59 31.47 -15.19
CA ARG A 393 -21.90 31.98 -14.00
C ARG A 393 -20.39 31.85 -14.21
N TYR A 394 -19.65 32.92 -13.93
CA TYR A 394 -18.19 32.96 -13.98
C TYR A 394 -17.62 33.29 -12.60
N LEU A 395 -16.50 32.66 -12.24
CA LEU A 395 -15.77 32.87 -11.00
C LEU A 395 -14.44 33.58 -11.30
N GLU A 396 -14.04 34.52 -10.45
CA GLU A 396 -12.75 35.21 -10.56
C GLU A 396 -11.66 34.38 -9.84
N THR A 397 -10.54 34.16 -10.52
CA THR A 397 -9.31 33.60 -9.95
C THR A 397 -8.54 34.70 -9.20
N ARG A 398 -7.60 34.34 -8.31
CA ARG A 398 -6.85 35.35 -7.53
C ARG A 398 -5.87 36.18 -8.38
N ASP A 399 -5.49 35.64 -9.51
CA ASP A 399 -4.74 36.27 -10.61
C ASP A 399 -5.61 37.12 -11.55
N GLY A 400 -6.90 37.30 -11.24
CA GLY A 400 -7.79 38.23 -11.95
C GLY A 400 -8.38 37.72 -13.27
N LEU A 401 -8.19 36.44 -13.57
CA LEU A 401 -8.83 35.76 -14.69
C LEU A 401 -10.22 35.26 -14.30
N TRP A 402 -11.03 34.92 -15.30
CA TRP A 402 -12.39 34.42 -15.11
C TRP A 402 -12.52 33.01 -15.68
N VAL A 403 -13.20 32.13 -14.95
CA VAL A 403 -13.52 30.76 -15.38
C VAL A 403 -15.03 30.52 -15.29
N LYS A 404 -15.60 29.74 -16.21
CA LYS A 404 -17.02 29.37 -16.17
C LYS A 404 -17.25 28.27 -15.13
N ASP A 405 -18.30 28.40 -14.32
CA ASP A 405 -18.56 27.54 -13.14
C ASP A 405 -19.17 26.15 -13.50
N ASP A 406 -19.67 25.99 -14.72
CA ASP A 406 -20.45 24.81 -15.16
C ASP A 406 -19.71 23.46 -15.14
N SER A 407 -18.39 23.51 -15.06
CA SER A 407 -17.49 22.36 -15.18
C SER A 407 -16.51 22.28 -14.01
N LEU A 408 -16.76 23.00 -12.91
CA LEU A 408 -15.85 23.09 -11.77
C LEU A 408 -16.33 22.30 -10.55
N THR A 409 -15.42 21.55 -9.92
CA THR A 409 -15.59 21.13 -8.52
C THR A 409 -15.08 22.26 -7.61
N VAL A 410 -15.98 23.08 -7.08
CA VAL A 410 -15.64 24.20 -6.20
C VAL A 410 -15.63 23.79 -4.72
N ILE A 411 -14.48 23.94 -4.09
CA ILE A 411 -14.25 23.82 -2.65
C ILE A 411 -14.34 25.22 -2.06
N SER A 412 -15.37 25.46 -1.23
CA SER A 412 -15.63 26.75 -0.59
C SER A 412 -15.24 26.70 0.89
N PRO A 413 -14.89 27.83 1.52
CA PRO A 413 -14.71 27.89 2.97
C PRO A 413 -15.95 27.37 3.71
N MET A 414 -15.75 26.65 4.82
CA MET A 414 -16.85 26.21 5.67
C MET A 414 -17.67 27.39 6.20
N ARG A 415 -19.00 27.31 6.09
CA ARG A 415 -19.91 28.31 6.67
C ARG A 415 -19.88 28.39 8.19
N LYS A 416 -19.60 27.26 8.85
CA LYS A 416 -19.48 27.16 10.31
C LYS A 416 -18.24 26.35 10.63
N VAL A 417 -17.27 27.01 11.28
CA VAL A 417 -16.07 26.35 11.79
C VAL A 417 -16.48 25.31 12.85
N PRO A 418 -16.01 24.06 12.75
CA PRO A 418 -16.36 23.02 13.72
C PRO A 418 -15.57 23.17 15.03
N GLY A 419 -16.16 22.77 16.15
CA GLY A 419 -15.56 22.94 17.49
C GLY A 419 -14.25 22.19 17.74
N TRP A 420 -13.84 21.27 16.84
CA TRP A 420 -12.55 20.59 16.90
C TRP A 420 -11.42 21.36 16.22
N ALA A 421 -11.70 22.40 15.41
CA ALA A 421 -10.74 23.23 14.68
C ALA A 421 -9.96 24.20 15.61
N LYS A 422 -9.35 23.64 16.67
CA LYS A 422 -8.56 24.35 17.67
C LYS A 422 -7.18 24.74 17.10
N PRO A 423 -6.58 25.86 17.54
CA PRO A 423 -5.23 26.25 17.11
C PRO A 423 -4.22 25.11 17.20
N GLY A 424 -3.41 24.94 16.16
CA GLY A 424 -2.37 23.90 16.06
C GLY A 424 -2.87 22.47 15.79
N ARG A 425 -4.18 22.18 15.83
CA ARG A 425 -4.69 20.82 15.57
C ARG A 425 -4.75 20.52 14.07
N THR A 426 -4.12 19.44 13.62
CA THR A 426 -4.29 18.87 12.28
C THR A 426 -5.63 18.13 12.17
N TRP A 427 -6.37 18.38 11.09
CA TRP A 427 -7.57 17.59 10.74
C TRP A 427 -7.89 17.63 9.24
N ILE A 428 -8.70 16.69 8.77
CA ILE A 428 -9.02 16.43 7.37
C ILE A 428 -10.54 16.46 7.18
N GLU A 429 -11.02 17.14 6.15
CA GLU A 429 -12.39 17.13 5.65
C GLU A 429 -12.46 16.29 4.37
N VAL A 430 -13.48 15.43 4.24
CA VAL A 430 -13.79 14.67 3.03
C VAL A 430 -15.27 14.79 2.70
N SER A 431 -15.60 15.30 1.51
CA SER A 431 -16.95 15.30 0.96
C SER A 431 -17.09 14.19 -0.07
N ILE A 432 -18.03 13.28 0.16
CA ILE A 432 -18.35 12.17 -0.73
C ILE A 432 -19.04 12.69 -2.00
N LEU A 433 -19.99 13.63 -1.90
CA LEU A 433 -20.71 14.14 -3.06
C LEU A 433 -19.83 15.01 -3.97
N LYS A 434 -18.89 15.79 -3.40
CA LYS A 434 -17.93 16.58 -4.19
C LYS A 434 -16.69 15.79 -4.63
N GLN A 435 -16.41 14.65 -3.99
CA GLN A 435 -15.19 13.87 -4.18
C GLN A 435 -13.92 14.71 -3.94
N THR A 436 -13.89 15.44 -2.82
CA THR A 436 -12.81 16.36 -2.44
C THR A 436 -12.27 16.08 -1.04
N LEU A 437 -10.97 16.33 -0.85
CA LEU A 437 -10.31 16.35 0.45
C LEU A 437 -9.72 17.74 0.71
N VAL A 438 -9.85 18.22 1.95
CA VAL A 438 -9.16 19.43 2.44
C VAL A 438 -8.44 19.11 3.74
N ALA A 439 -7.17 19.47 3.83
CA ALA A 439 -6.37 19.36 5.04
C ALA A 439 -6.29 20.72 5.74
N TYR A 440 -6.42 20.73 7.06
CA TYR A 440 -6.50 21.93 7.89
C TYR A 440 -5.54 21.92 9.08
N VAL A 441 -5.02 23.10 9.44
CA VAL A 441 -4.37 23.38 10.73
C VAL A 441 -5.23 24.39 11.48
N GLY A 442 -5.89 23.95 12.55
CA GLY A 442 -6.94 24.73 13.21
C GLY A 442 -8.03 25.12 12.21
N THR A 443 -8.17 26.41 11.93
CA THR A 443 -9.15 26.95 10.96
C THR A 443 -8.58 27.22 9.58
N GLU A 444 -7.26 27.11 9.39
CA GLU A 444 -6.61 27.37 8.10
C GLU A 444 -6.62 26.13 7.22
N ALA A 445 -7.12 26.24 6.00
CA ALA A 445 -6.98 25.21 4.97
C ALA A 445 -5.58 25.30 4.34
N VAL A 446 -4.78 24.23 4.46
CA VAL A 446 -3.37 24.20 4.01
C VAL A 446 -3.18 23.44 2.70
N TYR A 447 -4.07 22.49 2.39
CA TYR A 447 -4.02 21.69 1.16
C TYR A 447 -5.42 21.27 0.72
N ALA A 448 -5.64 21.18 -0.59
CA ALA A 448 -6.89 20.68 -1.16
C ALA A 448 -6.63 19.77 -2.36
N THR A 449 -7.37 18.68 -2.51
CA THR A 449 -7.31 17.77 -3.65
C THR A 449 -8.65 17.11 -3.97
N LEU A 450 -8.70 16.33 -5.05
CA LEU A 450 -9.78 15.43 -5.43
C LEU A 450 -9.47 14.00 -4.96
N VAL A 451 -10.50 13.26 -4.57
CA VAL A 451 -10.40 11.86 -4.11
C VAL A 451 -11.26 10.93 -4.96
N SER A 452 -11.10 9.62 -4.76
CA SER A 452 -12.06 8.61 -5.19
C SER A 452 -12.52 7.81 -3.97
N THR A 453 -13.70 8.11 -3.45
CA THR A 453 -14.31 7.37 -2.33
C THR A 453 -14.97 6.08 -2.81
N GLY A 454 -15.64 5.39 -1.88
CA GLY A 454 -16.45 4.20 -2.11
C GLY A 454 -17.43 4.34 -3.28
N ALA A 455 -17.48 3.34 -4.16
CA ALA A 455 -18.17 3.39 -5.45
C ALA A 455 -19.67 3.71 -5.33
N ASP A 456 -20.33 3.18 -4.30
CA ASP A 456 -21.77 3.35 -4.05
C ASP A 456 -22.13 4.67 -3.33
N GLY A 457 -21.14 5.54 -3.10
CA GLY A 457 -21.35 6.92 -2.63
C GLY A 457 -21.92 6.99 -1.21
N LEU A 458 -23.23 7.24 -1.10
CA LEU A 458 -23.95 7.43 0.16
C LEU A 458 -24.80 6.21 0.57
N GLY A 459 -24.55 5.04 -0.03
CA GLY A 459 -25.16 3.77 0.40
C GLY A 459 -24.73 3.36 1.82
N ASP A 460 -25.28 2.26 2.33
CA ASP A 460 -24.87 1.74 3.64
C ASP A 460 -23.45 1.14 3.54
N PRO A 461 -22.44 1.67 4.25
CA PRO A 461 -21.08 1.15 4.20
C PRO A 461 -20.93 -0.30 4.72
N LYS A 462 -21.95 -0.87 5.38
CA LYS A 462 -21.95 -2.28 5.81
C LYS A 462 -22.39 -3.25 4.72
N GLU A 463 -23.22 -2.79 3.78
CA GLU A 463 -23.92 -3.62 2.79
C GLU A 463 -23.44 -3.31 1.36
N THR A 464 -22.63 -2.27 1.17
CA THR A 464 -22.22 -1.72 -0.13
C THR A 464 -20.79 -1.21 -0.08
N HIS A 465 -20.19 -0.91 -1.23
CA HIS A 465 -18.83 -0.39 -1.35
C HIS A 465 -18.74 1.11 -0.98
N SER A 466 -19.63 1.62 -0.11
CA SER A 466 -19.69 3.01 0.33
C SER A 466 -18.64 3.35 1.39
N THR A 467 -18.17 4.60 1.43
CA THR A 467 -17.24 5.07 2.48
C THR A 467 -18.01 5.42 3.75
N VAL A 468 -17.52 4.93 4.89
CA VAL A 468 -18.11 5.24 6.20
C VAL A 468 -18.06 6.75 6.52
N GLN A 469 -19.20 7.32 6.89
CA GLN A 469 -19.33 8.73 7.27
C GLN A 469 -19.11 8.92 8.78
N GLY A 470 -18.66 10.11 9.20
CA GLY A 470 -18.53 10.45 10.62
C GLY A 470 -17.27 11.23 10.98
N GLN A 471 -16.73 10.94 12.17
CA GLN A 471 -15.53 11.54 12.73
C GLN A 471 -14.63 10.44 13.29
N PHE A 472 -13.37 10.41 12.86
CA PHE A 472 -12.41 9.36 13.15
C PHE A 472 -11.04 9.95 13.48
N LEU A 473 -10.10 9.12 13.94
CA LEU A 473 -8.68 9.46 14.09
C LEU A 473 -7.87 8.48 13.24
N ILE A 474 -6.89 8.96 12.48
CA ILE A 474 -5.93 8.07 11.81
C ILE A 474 -5.13 7.33 12.89
N HIS A 475 -5.32 6.02 12.99
CA HIS A 475 -4.78 5.22 14.10
C HIS A 475 -3.56 4.37 13.72
N THR A 476 -3.45 3.99 12.44
CA THR A 476 -2.35 3.16 11.93
C THR A 476 -1.92 3.66 10.55
N LYS A 477 -0.61 3.77 10.34
CA LYS A 477 -0.02 4.20 9.07
C LYS A 477 1.02 3.20 8.58
N HIS A 478 0.98 2.87 7.29
CA HIS A 478 1.93 1.98 6.62
C HIS A 478 2.49 2.68 5.38
N VAL A 479 3.82 2.68 5.20
CA VAL A 479 4.46 3.17 3.97
C VAL A 479 3.96 2.37 2.76
N SER A 480 3.71 1.08 2.95
CA SER A 480 2.95 0.24 2.01
C SER A 480 2.40 -1.02 2.70
N VAL A 481 1.30 -1.58 2.20
CA VAL A 481 0.72 -2.86 2.64
C VAL A 481 0.09 -3.62 1.46
N THR A 482 0.05 -4.95 1.51
CA THR A 482 -0.73 -5.74 0.54
C THR A 482 -2.23 -5.63 0.86
N MET A 483 -3.05 -5.34 -0.14
CA MET A 483 -4.52 -5.40 -0.07
C MET A 483 -5.02 -6.41 -1.08
N SER A 484 -5.88 -7.34 -0.65
CA SER A 484 -6.45 -8.37 -1.52
C SER A 484 -7.90 -8.70 -1.14
N GLY A 485 -8.70 -9.07 -2.13
CA GLY A 485 -10.06 -9.60 -1.97
C GLY A 485 -10.25 -10.83 -2.85
N ASP A 486 -11.00 -11.81 -2.35
CA ASP A 486 -11.28 -13.10 -2.99
C ASP A 486 -12.78 -13.33 -3.26
N GLU A 487 -13.59 -12.27 -3.15
CA GLU A 487 -15.01 -12.27 -3.49
C GLU A 487 -15.21 -12.39 -5.02
N ALA A 488 -16.06 -13.33 -5.44
CA ALA A 488 -16.19 -13.73 -6.83
C ALA A 488 -16.75 -12.59 -7.71
N GLY A 489 -15.95 -12.10 -8.66
CA GLY A 489 -16.28 -10.96 -9.53
C GLY A 489 -15.56 -9.66 -9.16
N ASP A 490 -15.11 -9.53 -7.91
CA ASP A 490 -14.36 -8.39 -7.37
C ASP A 490 -12.97 -8.81 -6.84
N GLU A 491 -12.36 -9.86 -7.41
CA GLU A 491 -11.05 -10.34 -6.97
C GLU A 491 -9.92 -9.34 -7.28
N PHE A 492 -9.08 -9.06 -6.28
CA PHE A 492 -7.87 -8.26 -6.45
C PHE A 492 -6.69 -8.75 -5.58
N ASP A 493 -5.46 -8.59 -6.09
CA ASP A 493 -4.20 -8.79 -5.35
C ASP A 493 -3.31 -7.56 -5.63
N LEU A 494 -3.46 -6.52 -4.82
CA LEU A 494 -2.70 -5.27 -4.92
C LEU A 494 -1.61 -5.27 -3.86
N ARG A 495 -0.42 -5.75 -4.22
CA ARG A 495 0.70 -5.82 -3.27
C ARG A 495 1.34 -4.47 -3.08
N ASP A 496 1.63 -4.15 -1.83
CA ASP A 496 2.31 -2.93 -1.42
C ASP A 496 1.63 -1.63 -1.91
N VAL A 497 0.31 -1.54 -1.77
CA VAL A 497 -0.46 -0.29 -1.87
C VAL A 497 0.22 0.80 -1.01
N PRO A 498 0.66 1.94 -1.59
CA PRO A 498 1.42 2.95 -0.86
C PRO A 498 0.60 3.80 0.12
N TYR A 499 1.30 4.32 1.13
CA TYR A 499 0.88 5.46 1.96
C TYR A 499 -0.49 5.29 2.65
N VAL A 500 -0.70 4.09 3.20
CA VAL A 500 -1.96 3.66 3.81
C VAL A 500 -2.12 4.26 5.20
N GLN A 501 -3.30 4.83 5.46
CA GLN A 501 -3.63 5.57 6.68
C GLN A 501 -5.02 5.14 7.16
N TYR A 502 -5.08 4.11 8.01
CA TYR A 502 -6.32 3.57 8.56
C TYR A 502 -6.92 4.50 9.61
N PHE A 503 -8.23 4.75 9.52
CA PHE A 503 -8.97 5.57 10.48
C PHE A 503 -10.17 4.85 11.13
N LYS A 504 -10.67 3.77 10.51
CA LYS A 504 -11.78 2.97 11.03
C LYS A 504 -11.75 1.58 10.39
N GLU A 505 -11.49 0.53 11.15
CA GLU A 505 -11.53 -0.87 10.67
C GLU A 505 -10.72 -1.04 9.37
N GLY A 506 -11.33 -1.48 8.27
CA GLY A 506 -10.68 -1.60 6.95
C GLY A 506 -10.57 -0.28 6.16
N TYR A 507 -11.24 0.79 6.58
CA TYR A 507 -11.26 2.07 5.87
C TYR A 507 -9.97 2.87 6.11
N ALA A 508 -9.33 3.21 5.00
CA ALA A 508 -8.08 3.97 4.97
C ALA A 508 -8.06 5.01 3.84
N PHE A 509 -7.18 6.01 3.99
CA PHE A 509 -6.62 6.71 2.83
C PHE A 509 -5.45 5.89 2.28
N HIS A 510 -5.26 5.87 0.96
CA HIS A 510 -4.05 5.31 0.35
C HIS A 510 -3.84 5.83 -1.08
N ALA A 511 -2.63 5.66 -1.62
CA ALA A 511 -2.36 5.88 -3.03
C ALA A 511 -3.10 4.83 -3.88
N ALA A 512 -3.72 5.25 -4.98
CA ALA A 512 -4.28 4.35 -5.98
C ALA A 512 -3.50 4.44 -7.30
N TYR A 513 -2.56 3.52 -7.49
CA TYR A 513 -1.68 3.48 -8.67
C TYR A 513 -2.30 2.74 -9.88
N TRP A 514 -3.38 2.01 -9.67
CA TRP A 514 -4.09 1.25 -10.72
C TRP A 514 -5.12 2.10 -11.49
N HIS A 515 -5.30 3.38 -11.13
CA HIS A 515 -6.27 4.24 -11.78
C HIS A 515 -5.99 5.74 -11.65
N ASP A 516 -6.69 6.51 -12.47
CA ASP A 516 -6.64 7.98 -12.47
C ASP A 516 -8.03 8.64 -12.45
N SER A 517 -8.95 8.09 -11.64
CA SER A 517 -10.37 8.51 -11.61
C SER A 517 -10.71 9.64 -10.64
N PHE A 518 -9.71 10.31 -10.05
CA PHE A 518 -9.90 11.25 -8.95
C PHE A 518 -10.95 12.35 -9.24
N GLY A 519 -11.79 12.60 -8.23
CA GLY A 519 -13.03 13.37 -8.32
C GLY A 519 -14.25 12.54 -8.75
N LYS A 520 -14.22 11.20 -8.61
CA LYS A 520 -15.33 10.27 -8.88
C LYS A 520 -15.30 9.08 -7.91
N PRO A 521 -16.44 8.60 -7.39
CA PRO A 521 -16.52 7.35 -6.63
C PRO A 521 -15.94 6.18 -7.43
N ARG A 522 -15.18 5.28 -6.78
CA ARG A 522 -14.51 4.15 -7.46
C ARG A 522 -13.95 3.03 -6.55
N SER A 523 -13.86 3.21 -5.23
CA SER A 523 -13.18 2.26 -4.35
C SER A 523 -14.14 1.25 -3.68
N HIS A 524 -13.57 0.27 -2.98
CA HIS A 524 -14.29 -0.61 -2.03
C HIS A 524 -14.34 0.06 -0.65
N GLY A 525 -14.99 1.22 -0.55
CA GLY A 525 -15.11 2.00 0.68
C GLY A 525 -13.89 2.85 1.11
N CYS A 526 -12.65 2.48 0.76
CA CYS A 526 -11.45 3.29 1.05
C CYS A 526 -11.46 4.67 0.36
N ILE A 527 -10.56 5.58 0.75
CA ILE A 527 -10.43 6.91 0.13
C ILE A 527 -9.15 6.94 -0.71
N ASN A 528 -9.32 6.74 -2.01
CA ASN A 528 -8.23 6.65 -2.96
C ASN A 528 -7.73 8.06 -3.30
N LEU A 529 -6.42 8.26 -3.16
CA LEU A 529 -5.69 9.49 -3.48
C LEU A 529 -4.77 9.26 -4.68
N SER A 530 -4.38 10.35 -5.34
CA SER A 530 -3.24 10.28 -6.26
C SER A 530 -1.99 9.83 -5.51
N PRO A 531 -1.00 9.21 -6.17
CA PRO A 531 0.24 8.79 -5.52
C PRO A 531 0.93 9.94 -4.75
N GLU A 532 0.96 11.14 -5.35
CA GLU A 532 1.56 12.32 -4.75
C GLU A 532 0.72 12.92 -3.61
N ASP A 533 -0.61 12.98 -3.74
CA ASP A 533 -1.49 13.42 -2.63
C ASP A 533 -1.41 12.48 -1.43
N ALA A 534 -1.32 11.17 -1.68
CA ALA A 534 -1.18 10.16 -0.64
C ALA A 534 0.16 10.32 0.10
N ARG A 535 1.25 10.53 -0.65
CA ARG A 535 2.58 10.83 -0.09
C ARG A 535 2.54 12.07 0.79
N TRP A 536 2.03 13.19 0.26
CA TRP A 536 1.93 14.45 0.98
C TRP A 536 1.12 14.29 2.27
N LEU A 537 -0.09 13.71 2.17
CA LEU A 537 -0.97 13.51 3.32
C LEU A 537 -0.34 12.57 4.37
N PHE A 538 0.37 11.53 3.93
CA PHE A 538 1.07 10.60 4.82
C PHE A 538 2.28 11.21 5.52
N GLN A 539 2.96 12.18 4.91
CA GLN A 539 4.03 12.94 5.58
C GLN A 539 3.46 13.99 6.54
N TRP A 540 2.34 14.62 6.20
CA TRP A 540 1.70 15.69 6.96
C TRP A 540 0.86 15.21 8.16
N SER A 541 0.23 14.03 8.07
CA SER A 541 -0.69 13.52 9.09
C SER A 541 0.00 12.84 10.27
N ASP A 542 -0.69 12.79 11.41
CA ASP A 542 -0.31 12.03 12.59
C ASP A 542 -0.98 10.63 12.58
N PRO A 543 -0.32 9.58 13.12
CA PRO A 543 1.01 9.61 13.72
C PRO A 543 2.15 9.70 12.70
N PRO A 544 3.30 10.33 13.04
CA PRO A 544 4.47 10.32 12.18
C PRO A 544 5.08 8.92 12.10
N VAL A 545 5.52 8.51 10.90
CA VAL A 545 6.24 7.25 10.69
C VAL A 545 7.74 7.56 10.60
N PRO A 546 8.59 7.12 11.56
CA PRO A 546 10.03 7.40 11.53
C PRO A 546 10.70 6.95 10.21
N PRO A 547 11.77 7.59 9.74
CA PRO A 547 12.34 7.32 8.40
C PRO A 547 12.67 5.85 8.14
N LYS A 548 13.27 5.16 9.13
CA LYS A 548 13.67 3.75 9.03
C LYS A 548 12.57 2.74 9.43
N TRP A 549 11.36 3.21 9.74
CA TRP A 549 10.20 2.37 10.08
C TRP A 549 9.27 2.27 8.87
N HIS A 550 8.54 1.15 8.77
CA HIS A 550 7.58 0.94 7.68
C HIS A 550 6.13 1.24 8.11
N GLY A 551 5.87 1.37 9.41
CA GLY A 551 4.59 1.85 9.91
C GLY A 551 4.61 2.30 11.37
N ALA A 552 3.56 3.05 11.76
CA ALA A 552 3.37 3.59 13.12
C ALA A 552 1.91 3.45 13.58
N MET A 553 1.69 3.41 14.89
CA MET A 553 0.39 3.15 15.52
C MET A 553 0.14 4.09 16.71
N SER A 554 -0.96 4.86 16.70
CA SER A 554 -1.49 5.51 17.90
C SER A 554 -3.01 5.62 17.92
N LEU A 555 -3.63 5.09 18.98
CA LEU A 555 -5.09 5.11 19.18
C LEU A 555 -5.63 6.44 19.76
N ARG A 556 -4.78 7.45 19.97
CA ARG A 556 -5.15 8.70 20.70
C ARG A 556 -4.73 9.98 20.00
N ASP A 557 -3.60 9.96 19.30
CA ASP A 557 -2.89 11.17 18.86
C ASP A 557 -2.87 11.30 17.34
N GLY A 558 -3.83 10.66 16.65
CA GLY A 558 -3.97 10.72 15.20
C GLY A 558 -4.62 12.02 14.70
N THR A 559 -4.34 12.37 13.45
CA THR A 559 -5.07 13.45 12.76
C THR A 559 -6.56 13.11 12.69
N LEU A 560 -7.42 14.07 13.01
CA LEU A 560 -8.87 13.88 12.93
C LEU A 560 -9.34 13.85 11.49
N VAL A 561 -10.23 12.93 11.17
CA VAL A 561 -10.86 12.79 9.86
C VAL A 561 -12.35 13.04 10.00
N HIS A 562 -12.91 13.97 9.23
CA HIS A 562 -14.34 14.22 9.14
C HIS A 562 -14.83 13.88 7.73
N ILE A 563 -15.70 12.87 7.63
CA ILE A 563 -16.28 12.39 6.36
C ILE A 563 -17.77 12.70 6.37
N HIS A 564 -18.25 13.35 5.33
CA HIS A 564 -19.65 13.77 5.17
C HIS A 564 -20.10 13.68 3.70
N PRO A 565 -21.40 13.85 3.41
CA PRO A 565 -21.89 14.05 2.05
C PRO A 565 -21.24 15.28 1.39
#